data_AF-A0A315EIQ4-F1
#
_entry.id   AF-A0A315EIQ4-F1
#
_cell.length_a   1.000
_cell.length_b   1.000
_cell.length_c   1.000
_cell.angle_alpha   90.00
_cell.angle_beta   90.00
_cell.angle_gamma   90.00
#
_symmetry.space_group_name_H-M   'P 1'
#
loop_
_entity.id
_entity.type
_entity.pdbx_description
1 polymer ?
#
loop_
_entity_poly.entity_id
_entity_poly.type
_entity_poly.pdbx_seq_one_letter_code
_entity_poly.pdbx_strand_id
1 'polypeptide(L)'
;MEVSMIATQDKGISTTSWAGIDRLGRASKLPVSLPALVKANNAQIMKDVELYVSVRHNLQVLNTPAVAVAGTYVVTPEFTKGDAALFSQLVNGIISMAR
;
A
#
# COMPACT_ATOMS: atom_id res chain seq x y z
N MET A 1 9.90 5.29 -0.81
CA MET A 1 8.47 5.67 -0.86
C MET A 1 8.35 6.93 -1.70
N GLU A 2 8.74 6.87 -2.97
CA GLU A 2 8.98 8.12 -3.74
C GLU A 2 8.30 8.13 -5.11
N VAL A 3 8.25 7.01 -5.84
CA VAL A 3 7.78 7.04 -7.23
C VAL A 3 6.30 7.43 -7.39
N SER A 4 5.42 7.07 -6.43
CA SER A 4 4.00 7.48 -6.49
C SER A 4 3.74 8.91 -6.00
N MET A 5 4.56 9.43 -5.07
CA MET A 5 4.45 10.81 -4.59
C MET A 5 5.04 11.81 -5.58
N ILE A 6 6.17 11.47 -6.21
CA ILE A 6 6.81 12.30 -7.25
C ILE A 6 5.83 12.55 -8.41
N ALA A 7 5.16 11.50 -8.90
CA ALA A 7 4.18 11.64 -9.99
C ALA A 7 2.94 12.49 -9.64
N THR A 8 2.63 12.61 -8.34
CA THR A 8 1.47 13.35 -7.83
C THR A 8 1.83 14.82 -7.55
N GLN A 9 3.01 15.07 -6.97
CA GLN A 9 3.54 16.40 -6.68
C GLN A 9 3.96 17.13 -7.97
N ASP A 10 4.67 16.47 -8.88
CA ASP A 10 5.14 17.07 -10.16
C ASP A 10 3.99 17.52 -11.06
N LYS A 11 2.81 16.90 -10.90
CA LYS A 11 1.61 17.21 -11.69
C LYS A 11 0.63 18.15 -10.97
N GLY A 12 0.96 18.61 -9.76
CA GLY A 12 0.08 19.47 -8.96
C GLY A 12 -1.27 18.83 -8.61
N ILE A 13 -1.31 17.50 -8.47
CA ILE A 13 -2.56 16.77 -8.24
C ILE A 13 -2.80 16.59 -6.74
N SER A 14 -3.89 17.14 -6.22
CA SER A 14 -4.29 16.97 -4.82
C SER A 14 -4.87 15.57 -4.57
N THR A 15 -4.22 14.76 -3.74
CA THR A 15 -4.76 13.47 -3.26
C THR A 15 -5.85 13.61 -2.21
N THR A 16 -6.09 14.84 -1.73
CA THR A 16 -7.05 15.17 -0.68
C THR A 16 -8.43 15.55 -1.22
N SER A 17 -8.60 15.58 -2.54
CA SER A 17 -9.87 15.91 -3.20
C SER A 17 -10.25 14.85 -4.23
N TRP A 18 -11.56 14.58 -4.39
CA TRP A 18 -12.07 13.64 -5.39
C TRP A 18 -11.63 13.99 -6.81
N ALA A 19 -11.55 15.29 -7.12
CA ALA A 19 -11.09 15.77 -8.42
C ALA A 19 -9.63 15.41 -8.69
N GLY A 20 -8.74 15.52 -7.70
CA GLY A 20 -7.35 15.14 -7.87
C GLY A 20 -7.14 13.62 -7.86
N ILE A 21 -7.87 12.87 -7.02
CA ILE A 21 -7.89 11.40 -7.10
C ILE A 21 -8.29 10.94 -8.50
N ASP A 22 -9.33 11.53 -9.09
CA ASP A 22 -9.76 11.21 -10.46
C ASP A 22 -8.71 11.55 -11.53
N ARG A 23 -7.95 12.65 -11.35
CA ARG A 23 -6.81 12.99 -12.22
C ARG A 23 -5.69 11.95 -12.13
N LEU A 24 -5.41 11.40 -10.95
CA LEU A 24 -4.45 10.30 -10.80
C LEU A 24 -4.93 9.06 -11.55
N GLY A 25 -6.21 8.69 -11.41
CA GLY A 25 -6.77 7.55 -12.14
C GLY A 25 -6.62 7.69 -13.65
N ARG A 26 -6.93 8.86 -14.19
CA ARG A 26 -6.72 9.16 -15.62
C ARG A 26 -5.25 9.12 -16.03
N ALA A 27 -4.35 9.65 -15.21
CA ALA A 27 -2.91 9.57 -15.46
C ALA A 27 -2.39 8.13 -15.47
N SER A 28 -3.00 7.25 -14.67
CA SER A 28 -2.75 5.80 -14.64
C SER A 28 -3.52 5.03 -15.71
N LYS A 29 -4.20 5.71 -16.65
CA LYS A 29 -4.99 5.11 -17.74
C LYS A 29 -6.13 4.21 -17.26
N LEU A 30 -6.70 4.49 -16.08
CA LEU A 30 -7.92 3.82 -15.66
C LEU A 30 -9.09 4.19 -16.60
N PRO A 31 -9.88 3.20 -17.07
CA PRO A 31 -10.91 3.42 -18.07
C PRO A 31 -12.18 4.10 -17.52
N VAL A 32 -12.29 4.23 -16.19
CA VAL A 32 -13.45 4.76 -15.49
C VAL A 32 -13.04 5.77 -14.43
N SER A 33 -13.95 6.68 -14.11
CA SER A 33 -13.76 7.65 -13.03
C SER A 33 -13.61 6.94 -11.69
N LEU A 34 -12.56 7.30 -10.93
CA LEU A 34 -12.27 6.70 -9.62
C LEU A 34 -13.38 6.96 -8.59
N PRO A 35 -13.91 8.19 -8.42
CA PRO A 35 -15.09 8.42 -7.57
C PRO A 35 -16.29 7.53 -7.92
N ALA A 36 -16.56 7.31 -9.21
CA ALA A 36 -17.65 6.45 -9.64
C ALA A 36 -17.38 4.98 -9.28
N LEU A 37 -16.14 4.52 -9.48
CA LEU A 37 -15.71 3.18 -9.10
C LEU A 37 -15.82 2.94 -7.58
N VAL A 38 -15.39 3.91 -6.76
CA VAL A 38 -15.52 3.83 -5.29
C VAL A 38 -16.99 3.76 -4.89
N LYS A 39 -17.85 4.63 -5.45
CA LYS A 39 -19.28 4.63 -5.14
C LYS A 39 -19.95 3.30 -5.49
N ALA A 40 -19.61 2.71 -6.65
CA ALA A 40 -20.15 1.43 -7.09
C ALA A 40 -19.71 0.24 -6.22
N ASN A 41 -18.55 0.34 -5.55
CA ASN A 41 -17.94 -0.74 -4.78
C ASN A 41 -17.87 -0.46 -3.27
N ASN A 42 -18.59 0.56 -2.77
CA ASN A 42 -18.42 1.06 -1.40
C ASN A 42 -18.59 -0.04 -0.34
N ALA A 43 -19.57 -0.93 -0.49
CA ALA A 43 -19.79 -2.04 0.44
C ALA A 43 -18.59 -3.00 0.50
N GLN A 44 -18.01 -3.34 -0.66
CA GLN A 44 -16.83 -4.20 -0.73
C GLN A 44 -15.60 -3.50 -0.14
N ILE A 45 -15.41 -2.21 -0.45
CA ILE A 45 -14.31 -1.42 0.09
C ILE A 45 -14.36 -1.39 1.62
N MET A 46 -15.54 -1.15 2.21
CA MET A 46 -15.70 -1.16 3.67
C MET A 46 -15.34 -2.51 4.28
N LYS A 47 -15.82 -3.60 3.68
CA LYS A 47 -15.49 -4.96 4.11
C LYS A 47 -13.98 -5.25 4.02
N ASP A 48 -13.33 -4.82 2.95
CA ASP A 48 -11.90 -5.02 2.74
C ASP A 48 -11.07 -4.19 3.74
N VAL A 49 -11.51 -2.98 4.07
CA VAL A 49 -10.89 -2.13 5.11
C VAL A 49 -11.02 -2.77 6.48
N GLU A 50 -12.20 -3.28 6.84
CA GLU A 50 -12.42 -3.99 8.11
C GLU A 50 -11.53 -5.24 8.22
N LEU A 51 -11.48 -6.04 7.15
CA LEU A 51 -10.59 -7.20 7.08
C LEU A 51 -9.12 -6.78 7.24
N TYR A 52 -8.68 -5.74 6.53
CA TYR A 52 -7.32 -5.23 6.64
C TYR A 52 -6.96 -4.79 8.06
N VAL A 53 -7.87 -4.08 8.75
CA VAL A 53 -7.65 -3.66 10.15
C VAL A 53 -7.50 -4.89 11.06
N SER A 54 -8.34 -5.92 10.86
CA SER A 54 -8.24 -7.17 11.62
C SER A 54 -6.91 -7.89 11.37
N VAL A 55 -6.50 -8.05 10.10
CA VAL A 55 -5.22 -8.68 9.72
C VAL A 55 -4.04 -7.89 10.31
N ARG A 56 -4.05 -6.56 10.19
CA ARG A 56 -3.01 -5.69 10.75
C ARG A 56 -2.87 -5.89 12.27
N HIS A 57 -3.99 -5.95 12.98
CA HIS A 57 -4.03 -6.16 14.42
C HIS A 57 -3.46 -7.54 14.79
N ASN A 58 -3.91 -8.60 14.12
CA ASN A 58 -3.46 -9.97 14.38
C ASN A 58 -1.96 -10.17 14.12
N LEU A 59 -1.43 -9.48 13.10
CA LEU A 59 0.00 -9.48 12.77
C LEU A 59 0.83 -8.51 13.62
N GLN A 60 0.20 -7.75 14.54
CA GLN A 60 0.86 -6.76 15.38
C GLN A 60 1.69 -5.73 14.58
N VAL A 61 1.20 -5.33 13.41
CA VAL A 61 1.88 -4.33 12.56
C VAL A 61 1.70 -2.94 13.17
N LEU A 62 2.75 -2.46 13.84
CA LEU A 62 2.75 -1.16 14.52
C LEU A 62 3.01 0.02 13.57
N ASN A 63 3.93 -0.16 12.62
CA ASN A 63 4.38 0.89 11.70
C ASN A 63 4.12 0.52 10.24
N THR A 64 4.07 1.54 9.38
CA THR A 64 3.94 1.38 7.92
C THR A 64 5.05 2.13 7.20
N PRO A 65 5.61 1.60 6.09
CA PRO A 65 5.16 0.40 5.40
C PRO A 65 5.66 -0.89 6.09
N ALA A 66 4.94 -1.99 5.92
CA ALA A 66 5.27 -3.29 6.49
C ALA A 66 4.95 -4.41 5.50
N VAL A 67 5.73 -5.49 5.53
CA VAL A 67 5.53 -6.69 4.71
C VAL A 67 5.40 -7.90 5.62
N ALA A 68 4.32 -8.65 5.46
CA ALA A 68 4.14 -9.93 6.14
C ALA A 68 4.60 -11.07 5.22
N VAL A 69 5.59 -11.83 5.66
CA VAL A 69 6.13 -13.00 4.97
C VAL A 69 5.50 -14.26 5.56
N ALA A 70 4.94 -15.13 4.70
CA ALA A 70 4.25 -16.36 5.09
C ALA A 70 3.12 -16.19 6.12
N GLY A 71 2.56 -14.97 6.24
CA GLY A 71 1.48 -14.67 7.19
C GLY A 71 1.90 -14.66 8.66
N THR A 72 3.20 -14.70 8.96
CA THR A 72 3.72 -14.83 10.33
C THR A 72 4.84 -13.85 10.65
N TYR A 73 5.73 -13.58 9.70
CA TYR A 73 6.88 -12.71 9.94
C TYR A 73 6.64 -11.32 9.39
N VAL A 74 6.57 -10.31 10.26
CA VAL A 74 6.44 -8.92 9.86
C VAL A 74 7.81 -8.28 9.73
N VAL A 75 8.10 -7.73 8.56
CA VAL A 75 9.32 -6.98 8.24
C VAL A 75 8.94 -5.53 7.97
N THR A 76 9.63 -4.60 8.64
CA THR A 76 9.44 -3.17 8.44
C THR A 76 10.78 -2.50 8.05
N PRO A 77 10.78 -1.39 7.28
CA PRO A 77 12.02 -0.75 6.82
C PRO A 77 12.95 -0.26 7.93
N GLU A 78 12.45 -0.10 9.15
CA GLU A 78 13.25 0.25 10.32
C GLU A 78 14.34 -0.79 10.60
N PHE A 79 14.10 -2.07 10.25
CA PHE A 79 15.10 -3.14 10.38
C PHE A 79 16.28 -2.96 9.41
N THR A 80 16.09 -2.21 8.33
CA THR A 80 17.10 -2.00 7.29
C THR A 80 17.49 -0.54 7.12
N LYS A 81 17.02 0.35 8.02
CA LYS A 81 17.22 1.81 7.94
C LYS A 81 16.81 2.40 6.58
N GLY A 82 15.82 1.78 5.92
CA GLY A 82 15.36 2.19 4.60
C GLY A 82 16.22 1.72 3.42
N ASP A 83 17.27 0.91 3.65
CA ASP A 83 18.03 0.28 2.57
C ASP A 83 17.18 -0.78 1.86
N ALA A 84 16.89 -0.55 0.58
CA ALA A 84 16.02 -1.39 -0.22
C ALA A 84 16.66 -2.75 -0.60
N ALA A 85 17.97 -2.79 -0.80
CA ALA A 85 18.68 -4.02 -1.14
C ALA A 85 18.71 -4.95 0.08
N LEU A 86 19.04 -4.39 1.25
CA LEU A 86 19.02 -5.11 2.52
C LEU A 86 17.61 -5.56 2.91
N PHE A 87 16.59 -4.72 2.66
CA PHE A 87 15.19 -5.09 2.87
C PHE A 87 14.80 -6.32 2.04
N SER A 88 15.16 -6.30 0.75
CA SER A 88 14.90 -7.43 -0.16
C SER A 88 15.64 -8.70 0.26
N GLN A 89 16.90 -8.58 0.69
CA GLN A 89 17.68 -9.71 1.21
C GLN A 89 17.05 -10.31 2.47
N LEU A 90 16.63 -9.48 3.42
CA LEU A 90 15.98 -9.91 4.66
C LEU A 90 14.67 -10.65 4.38
N VAL A 91 13.80 -10.08 3.53
CA VAL A 91 12.54 -10.72 3.13
C VAL A 91 12.80 -12.08 2.47
N ASN A 92 13.75 -12.16 1.53
CA ASN A 92 14.09 -13.41 0.85
C ASN A 92 14.72 -14.45 1.80
N GLY A 93 15.50 -14.01 2.78
CA GLY A 93 16.05 -14.88 3.83
C GLY A 93 14.95 -15.52 4.67
N ILE A 94 13.96 -14.73 5.08
CA ILE A 94 12.80 -15.23 5.84
C ILE A 94 11.96 -16.19 4.99
N ILE A 95 11.70 -15.88 3.72
CA ILE A 95 11.01 -16.79 2.79
C ILE A 95 11.72 -18.15 2.71
N SER A 96 13.05 -18.14 2.69
CA SER A 96 13.86 -19.37 2.61
C SER A 96 13.81 -20.21 3.88
N MET A 97 13.65 -19.58 5.06
CA MET A 97 13.54 -20.27 6.36
C MET A 97 12.12 -20.76 6.68
N ALA A 98 11.09 -20.11 6.11
CA ALA A 98 9.69 -20.46 6.35
C ALA A 98 9.20 -21.68 5.53
N ARG A 99 10.10 -22.41 4.86
CA ARG A 99 9.80 -23.63 4.11
C ARG A 99 9.76 -24.87 4.99
#